data_AF-A0A7J4FC43-F1
#
_entry.id   AF-A0A7J4FC43-F1
#
_cell.length_a   1.000
_cell.length_b   1.000
_cell.length_c   1.000
_cell.angle_alpha   90.00
_cell.angle_beta   90.00
_cell.angle_gamma   90.00
#
_symmetry.space_group_name_H-M   'P 1'
#
loop_
_entity.id
_entity.type
_entity.pdbx_description
1 polymer ?
#
loop_
_entity_poly.entity_id
_entity_poly.type
_entity_poly.pdbx_seq_one_letter_code
_entity_poly.pdbx_strand_id
1 'polypeptide(L)'
;ISVYHIFRLLSVGLLGVSRRRKLVPTRWSITATDTAVANHLLERVKDYEEVSDLLLYHHTYLGNHFEILLIPRSYAFEVVEIWMPRSVWSKGAKPTVYSVYELYDAKASAMDGGYYAARLAVVEHLSRMRRQAMALVVREVYPSYYAPVGVWQVRENVRAALRGRPSRFDGLREAIADMGRRLRTPCGGWVNRSRVLRFFRVQRSLVRWVKWKAR
;
A
#
# COMPACT_ATOMS: atom_id res chain seq x y z
N ILE A 1 -10.74 -4.70 -19.83
CA ILE A 1 -9.45 -4.22 -20.39
C ILE A 1 -8.39 -4.37 -19.31
N SER A 2 -7.25 -5.02 -19.58
CA SER A 2 -6.17 -5.18 -18.59
C SER A 2 -5.44 -3.85 -18.35
N VAL A 3 -4.97 -3.59 -17.13
CA VAL A 3 -4.04 -2.48 -16.82
C VAL A 3 -2.82 -2.52 -17.76
N TYR A 4 -2.41 -3.75 -18.15
CA TYR A 4 -1.33 -3.96 -19.09
C TYR A 4 -1.63 -3.48 -20.53
N HIS A 5 -2.89 -3.37 -20.87
CA HIS A 5 -3.32 -2.88 -22.17
C HIS A 5 -3.42 -1.34 -22.15
N ILE A 6 -3.86 -0.77 -21.02
CA ILE A 6 -3.98 0.69 -20.84
C ILE A 6 -2.61 1.36 -20.85
N PHE A 7 -1.59 0.80 -20.18
CA PHE A 7 -0.25 1.41 -20.23
C PHE A 7 0.29 1.44 -21.66
N ARG A 8 0.08 0.38 -22.47
CA ARG A 8 0.61 0.33 -23.84
C ARG A 8 -0.01 1.43 -24.68
N LEU A 9 -1.34 1.53 -24.64
CA LEU A 9 -2.08 2.56 -25.35
C LEU A 9 -1.67 3.98 -24.92
N LEU A 10 -1.42 4.20 -23.63
CA LEU A 10 -0.93 5.49 -23.14
C LEU A 10 0.53 5.77 -23.56
N SER A 11 1.42 4.78 -23.50
CA SER A 11 2.83 4.92 -23.93
C SER A 11 2.94 5.28 -25.40
N VAL A 12 2.11 4.69 -26.27
CA VAL A 12 2.08 5.01 -27.71
C VAL A 12 1.22 6.23 -28.05
N GLY A 13 0.71 6.95 -27.04
CA GLY A 13 -0.06 8.18 -27.25
C GLY A 13 -1.47 7.97 -27.81
N LEU A 14 -2.03 6.77 -27.74
CA LEU A 14 -3.39 6.46 -28.18
C LEU A 14 -4.45 6.86 -27.15
N LEU A 15 -4.04 7.15 -25.90
CA LEU A 15 -4.90 7.66 -24.82
C LEU A 15 -4.48 9.09 -24.42
N GLY A 16 -5.46 9.91 -24.06
CA GLY A 16 -5.29 11.33 -23.72
C GLY A 16 -6.15 12.27 -24.59
N VAL A 17 -6.24 13.54 -24.19
CA VAL A 17 -6.98 14.58 -24.94
C VAL A 17 -6.39 14.72 -26.35
N SER A 18 -7.20 14.62 -27.42
CA SER A 18 -6.72 14.46 -28.81
C SER A 18 -5.58 15.40 -29.23
N ARG A 19 -5.62 16.68 -28.83
CA ARG A 19 -4.58 17.69 -29.14
C ARG A 19 -3.34 17.64 -28.24
N ARG A 20 -3.31 16.79 -27.22
CA ARG A 20 -2.22 16.66 -26.23
C ARG A 20 -1.67 15.24 -26.11
N ARG A 21 -2.09 14.34 -27.01
CA ARG A 21 -1.51 12.99 -27.12
C ARG A 21 -0.04 13.10 -27.51
N LYS A 22 0.83 12.49 -26.72
CA LYS A 22 2.29 12.44 -26.94
C LYS A 22 2.77 11.05 -26.56
N LEU A 23 3.93 10.66 -27.09
CA LEU A 23 4.64 9.50 -26.56
C LEU A 23 5.02 9.79 -25.11
N VAL A 24 4.71 8.85 -24.22
CA VAL A 24 5.01 8.95 -22.79
C VAL A 24 5.99 7.83 -22.44
N PRO A 25 7.12 8.13 -21.77
CA PRO A 25 8.03 7.08 -21.30
C PRO A 25 7.29 5.99 -20.54
N THR A 26 7.60 4.73 -20.81
CA THR A 26 6.83 3.58 -20.29
C THR A 26 6.65 3.61 -18.77
N ARG A 27 7.68 4.05 -18.02
CA ARG A 27 7.58 4.21 -16.56
C ARG A 27 6.51 5.23 -16.15
N TRP A 28 6.43 6.37 -16.84
CA TRP A 28 5.42 7.39 -16.58
C TRP A 28 4.03 6.94 -17.00
N SER A 29 3.92 6.17 -18.09
CA SER A 29 2.64 5.58 -18.50
C SER A 29 2.12 4.56 -17.49
N ILE A 30 3.00 3.75 -16.90
CA ILE A 30 2.64 2.80 -15.83
C ILE A 30 2.11 3.57 -14.62
N THR A 31 2.88 4.53 -14.11
CA THR A 31 2.47 5.32 -12.93
C THR A 31 1.18 6.11 -13.18
N ALA A 32 1.03 6.73 -14.35
CA ALA A 32 -0.16 7.48 -14.72
C ALA A 32 -1.39 6.56 -14.82
N THR A 33 -1.23 5.38 -15.41
CA THR A 33 -2.30 4.38 -15.48
C THR A 33 -2.69 3.90 -14.09
N ASP A 34 -1.71 3.53 -13.26
CA ASP A 34 -1.96 3.04 -11.90
C ASP A 34 -2.70 4.08 -11.05
N THR A 35 -2.28 5.35 -11.16
CA THR A 35 -2.91 6.47 -10.46
C THR A 35 -4.35 6.67 -10.93
N ALA A 36 -4.59 6.71 -12.24
CA ALA A 36 -5.92 6.94 -12.81
C ALA A 36 -6.91 5.83 -12.43
N VAL A 37 -6.50 4.57 -12.56
CA VAL A 37 -7.35 3.42 -12.20
C VAL A 37 -7.61 3.40 -10.70
N ALA A 38 -6.58 3.58 -9.88
CA ALA A 38 -6.75 3.58 -8.43
C ALA A 38 -7.66 4.73 -7.96
N ASN A 39 -7.54 5.93 -8.54
CA ASN A 39 -8.41 7.06 -8.18
C ASN A 39 -9.87 6.80 -8.55
N HIS A 40 -10.13 6.27 -9.74
CA HIS A 40 -11.49 5.92 -10.17
C HIS A 40 -12.14 4.86 -9.26
N LEU A 41 -11.38 3.84 -8.86
CA LEU A 41 -11.87 2.84 -7.91
C LEU A 41 -12.06 3.41 -6.51
N LEU A 42 -11.17 4.32 -6.10
CA LEU A 42 -11.19 4.91 -4.77
C LEU A 42 -12.43 5.77 -4.51
N GLU A 43 -12.96 6.44 -5.54
CA GLU A 43 -14.23 7.18 -5.45
C GLU A 43 -15.33 6.31 -4.87
N ARG A 44 -15.47 5.07 -5.34
CA ARG A 44 -16.46 4.12 -4.85
C ARG A 44 -16.07 3.46 -3.54
N VAL A 45 -14.78 3.19 -3.33
CA VAL A 45 -14.29 2.53 -2.11
C VAL A 45 -14.60 3.39 -0.88
N LYS A 46 -14.47 4.71 -0.98
CA LYS A 46 -14.73 5.63 0.15
C LYS A 46 -16.19 5.61 0.64
N ASP A 47 -17.12 5.17 -0.20
CA ASP A 47 -18.55 5.06 0.15
C ASP A 47 -18.94 3.68 0.72
N TYR A 48 -18.02 2.72 0.75
CA TYR A 48 -18.29 1.39 1.30
C TYR A 48 -18.16 1.34 2.81
N GLU A 49 -18.79 0.34 3.43
CA GLU A 49 -18.60 0.08 4.86
C GLU A 49 -17.14 -0.29 5.17
N GLU A 50 -16.69 0.02 6.37
CA GLU A 50 -15.36 -0.37 6.84
C GLU A 50 -15.25 -1.90 6.95
N VAL A 51 -14.03 -2.44 6.80
CA VAL A 51 -13.76 -3.84 7.17
C VAL A 51 -14.08 -4.08 8.64
N SER A 52 -14.63 -5.25 8.97
CA SER A 52 -15.08 -5.55 10.34
C SER A 52 -13.93 -5.81 11.32
N ASP A 53 -12.88 -6.48 10.84
CA ASP A 53 -11.73 -6.91 11.65
C ASP A 53 -10.42 -6.35 11.10
N LEU A 54 -9.34 -6.42 11.89
CA LEU A 54 -7.99 -6.23 11.35
C LEU A 54 -7.64 -7.44 10.49
N LEU A 55 -7.35 -7.20 9.21
CA LEU A 55 -6.99 -8.26 8.25
C LEU A 55 -5.52 -8.15 7.91
N LEU A 56 -4.74 -9.20 8.20
CA LEU A 56 -3.31 -9.25 7.90
C LEU A 56 -3.03 -10.28 6.81
N TYR A 57 -2.37 -9.84 5.76
CA TYR A 57 -1.89 -10.65 4.65
C TYR A 57 -0.37 -10.58 4.58
N HIS A 58 0.25 -11.61 4.00
CA HIS A 58 1.68 -11.60 3.75
C HIS A 58 2.01 -12.30 2.43
N HIS A 59 3.16 -11.96 1.85
CA HIS A 59 3.72 -12.67 0.69
C HIS A 59 5.22 -12.45 0.62
N THR A 60 5.96 -13.51 0.26
CA THR A 60 7.39 -13.44 -0.03
C THR A 60 7.67 -13.89 -1.45
N TYR A 61 8.38 -13.09 -2.24
CA TYR A 61 8.81 -13.47 -3.58
C TYR A 61 9.99 -12.64 -4.03
N LEU A 62 10.89 -13.23 -4.82
CA LEU A 62 11.99 -12.54 -5.48
C LEU A 62 12.80 -11.64 -4.51
N GLY A 63 13.11 -12.14 -3.31
CA GLY A 63 13.84 -11.38 -2.29
C GLY A 63 13.08 -10.19 -1.69
N ASN A 64 11.77 -10.13 -1.85
CA ASN A 64 10.90 -9.13 -1.22
C ASN A 64 9.92 -9.84 -0.29
N HIS A 65 9.69 -9.27 0.88
CA HIS A 65 8.68 -9.73 1.83
C HIS A 65 7.70 -8.59 2.10
N PHE A 66 6.41 -8.91 2.06
CA PHE A 66 5.32 -7.96 2.25
C PHE A 66 4.45 -8.42 3.41
N GLU A 67 4.12 -7.48 4.30
CA GLU A 67 3.04 -7.57 5.27
C GLU A 67 2.02 -6.47 4.94
N ILE A 68 0.74 -6.83 4.82
CA ILE A 68 -0.33 -5.89 4.44
C ILE A 68 -1.43 -5.98 5.49
N LEU A 69 -1.59 -4.88 6.23
CA LEU A 69 -2.59 -4.76 7.29
C LEU A 69 -3.72 -3.84 6.84
N LEU A 70 -4.94 -4.36 6.81
CA LEU A 70 -6.17 -3.58 6.65
C LEU A 70 -6.80 -3.34 8.02
N ILE A 71 -7.11 -2.09 8.31
CA ILE A 71 -7.57 -1.59 9.60
C ILE A 71 -9.02 -1.06 9.44
N PRO A 72 -9.95 -1.43 10.36
CA PRO A 72 -11.34 -0.93 10.42
C PRO A 72 -11.48 0.59 10.63
N ARG A 73 -11.17 1.36 9.58
CA ARG A 73 -11.25 2.83 9.53
C ARG A 73 -11.50 3.32 8.12
N SER A 74 -11.91 4.57 8.05
CA SER A 74 -11.98 5.32 6.80
C SER A 74 -10.65 5.28 6.05
N TYR A 75 -10.75 5.30 4.73
CA TYR A 75 -9.61 5.10 3.85
C TYR A 75 -8.42 6.01 4.19
N ALA A 76 -7.26 5.38 4.31
CA ALA A 76 -5.93 5.97 4.27
C ALA A 76 -4.97 4.89 3.81
N PHE A 77 -3.83 5.26 3.22
CA PHE A 77 -2.90 4.28 2.68
C PHE A 77 -1.46 4.68 2.97
N GLU A 78 -0.64 3.73 3.42
CA GLU A 78 0.78 3.94 3.64
C GLU A 78 1.58 2.72 3.18
N VAL A 79 2.69 3.00 2.50
CA VAL A 79 3.74 2.02 2.24
C VAL A 79 4.96 2.40 3.06
N VAL A 80 5.47 1.46 3.85
CA VAL A 80 6.76 1.54 4.51
C VAL A 80 7.71 0.58 3.81
N GLU A 81 8.70 1.12 3.13
CA GLU A 81 9.74 0.33 2.45
C GLU A 81 11.00 0.28 3.31
N ILE A 82 11.49 -0.93 3.54
CA ILE A 82 12.65 -1.21 4.36
C ILE A 82 13.69 -1.92 3.48
N TRP A 83 14.76 -1.20 3.16
CA TRP A 83 15.87 -1.72 2.40
C TRP A 83 16.90 -2.31 3.34
N MET A 84 17.08 -3.63 3.31
CA MET A 84 18.02 -4.31 4.19
C MET A 84 19.47 -3.97 3.80
N PRO A 85 20.43 -4.05 4.74
CA PRO A 85 21.84 -3.83 4.46
C PRO A 85 22.33 -4.67 3.27
N ARG A 86 23.15 -4.09 2.39
CA ARG A 86 23.68 -4.73 1.18
C ARG A 86 22.62 -5.12 0.13
N SER A 87 21.44 -4.48 0.16
CA SER A 87 20.49 -4.55 -0.95
C SER A 87 20.86 -3.56 -2.07
N VAL A 88 20.24 -3.71 -3.25
CA VAL A 88 20.58 -2.96 -4.48
C VAL A 88 20.65 -1.45 -4.29
N TRP A 89 19.86 -0.91 -3.36
CA TRP A 89 19.78 0.53 -3.08
C TRP A 89 20.15 0.90 -1.63
N SER A 90 20.73 -0.03 -0.86
CA SER A 90 21.27 0.26 0.48
C SER A 90 22.66 -0.34 0.67
N LYS A 91 23.67 0.54 0.62
CA LYS A 91 25.09 0.20 0.87
C LYS A 91 25.48 0.29 2.35
N GLY A 92 24.58 0.75 3.22
CA GLY A 92 24.85 0.97 4.64
C GLY A 92 24.83 -0.31 5.47
N ALA A 93 25.39 -0.25 6.69
CA ALA A 93 25.38 -1.36 7.64
C ALA A 93 24.03 -1.55 8.36
N LYS A 94 23.11 -0.59 8.25
CA LYS A 94 21.79 -0.60 8.90
C LYS A 94 20.66 -0.53 7.85
N PRO A 95 19.48 -1.11 8.13
CA PRO A 95 18.33 -0.99 7.23
C PRO A 95 17.93 0.47 7.00
N THR A 96 17.56 0.80 5.77
CA THR A 96 17.05 2.12 5.40
C THR A 96 15.53 2.08 5.28
N VAL A 97 14.84 2.95 6.02
CA VAL A 97 13.37 2.97 6.09
C VAL A 97 12.82 4.23 5.42
N TYR A 98 12.03 4.04 4.37
CA TYR A 98 11.26 5.08 3.68
C TYR A 98 9.77 4.85 3.91
N SER A 99 8.99 5.93 4.00
CA SER A 99 7.53 5.85 4.08
C SER A 99 6.91 6.87 3.14
N VAL A 100 5.89 6.41 2.40
CA VAL A 100 5.02 7.26 1.58
C VAL A 100 3.58 6.94 1.97
N TYR A 101 2.80 7.99 2.25
CA TYR A 101 1.44 7.86 2.73
C TYR A 101 0.50 8.83 2.02
N GLU A 102 -0.78 8.50 2.03
CA GLU A 102 -1.89 9.40 1.78
C GLU A 102 -2.97 9.19 2.85
N LEU A 103 -3.74 10.24 3.10
CA LEU A 103 -4.88 10.18 4.00
C LEU A 103 -6.17 10.12 3.19
N TYR A 104 -7.29 10.49 3.80
CA TYR A 104 -8.58 10.47 3.16
C TYR A 104 -8.66 11.38 1.93
N ASP A 105 -7.84 12.43 1.83
CA ASP A 105 -7.78 13.31 0.67
C ASP A 105 -7.08 12.69 -0.55
N ALA A 106 -6.52 11.48 -0.41
CA ALA A 106 -5.80 10.75 -1.45
C ALA A 106 -4.60 11.50 -2.04
N LYS A 107 -3.98 12.40 -1.26
CA LYS A 107 -2.76 13.10 -1.66
C LYS A 107 -1.53 12.37 -1.13
N ALA A 108 -0.75 11.80 -2.06
CA ALA A 108 0.50 11.13 -1.73
C ALA A 108 1.53 12.13 -1.17
N SER A 109 2.23 11.74 -0.11
CA SER A 109 3.27 12.56 0.53
C SER A 109 4.55 12.71 -0.31
N ALA A 110 4.76 11.81 -1.28
CA ALA A 110 5.88 11.82 -2.21
C ALA A 110 5.51 11.08 -3.50
N MET A 111 6.20 11.38 -4.60
CA MET A 111 6.05 10.64 -5.86
C MET A 111 6.95 9.40 -5.83
N ASP A 112 6.35 8.22 -5.75
CA ASP A 112 7.09 6.94 -5.75
C ASP A 112 6.36 5.85 -6.55
N GLY A 113 7.10 5.16 -7.42
CA GLY A 113 6.51 4.14 -8.30
C GLY A 113 6.07 2.86 -7.58
N GLY A 114 6.78 2.45 -6.52
CA GLY A 114 6.41 1.30 -5.69
C GLY A 114 5.14 1.58 -4.89
N TYR A 115 5.01 2.81 -4.38
CA TYR A 115 3.82 3.32 -3.74
C TYR A 115 2.59 3.21 -4.65
N TYR A 116 2.62 3.79 -5.87
CA TYR A 116 1.47 3.75 -6.78
C TYR A 116 1.09 2.32 -7.18
N ALA A 117 2.09 1.46 -7.38
CA ALA A 117 1.91 0.05 -7.69
C ALA A 117 1.19 -0.72 -6.55
N ALA A 118 1.65 -0.53 -5.30
CA ALA A 118 1.02 -1.14 -4.13
C ALA A 118 -0.38 -0.57 -3.86
N ARG A 119 -0.53 0.76 -4.00
CA ARG A 119 -1.80 1.47 -3.82
C ARG A 119 -2.89 0.92 -4.73
N LEU A 120 -2.60 0.79 -6.03
CA LEU A 120 -3.54 0.23 -6.98
C LEU A 120 -4.01 -1.17 -6.54
N ALA A 121 -3.07 -2.05 -6.19
CA ALA A 121 -3.40 -3.42 -5.77
C ALA A 121 -4.29 -3.47 -4.52
N VAL A 122 -4.03 -2.59 -3.54
CA VAL A 122 -4.87 -2.47 -2.33
C VAL A 122 -6.26 -1.94 -2.67
N VAL A 123 -6.36 -0.85 -3.44
CA VAL A 123 -7.64 -0.25 -3.81
C VAL A 123 -8.48 -1.21 -4.66
N GLU A 124 -7.87 -1.97 -5.57
CA GLU A 124 -8.53 -3.05 -6.32
C GLU A 124 -9.12 -4.10 -5.38
N HIS A 125 -8.37 -4.53 -4.38
CA HIS A 125 -8.85 -5.49 -3.39
C HIS A 125 -10.03 -4.95 -2.58
N LEU A 126 -9.92 -3.73 -2.06
CA LEU A 126 -10.98 -3.04 -1.32
C LEU A 126 -12.26 -2.87 -2.16
N SER A 127 -12.10 -2.47 -3.42
CA SER A 127 -13.21 -2.33 -4.37
C SER A 127 -13.91 -3.67 -4.61
N ARG A 128 -13.14 -4.75 -4.82
CA ARG A 128 -13.68 -6.10 -5.05
C ARG A 128 -14.42 -6.65 -3.84
N MET A 129 -13.92 -6.42 -2.62
CA MET A 129 -14.62 -6.85 -1.41
C MET A 129 -15.77 -5.91 -1.00
N ARG A 130 -15.93 -4.78 -1.70
CA ARG A 130 -16.89 -3.71 -1.38
C ARG A 130 -16.77 -3.25 0.08
N ARG A 131 -15.55 -2.95 0.51
CA ARG A 131 -15.24 -2.39 1.82
C ARG A 131 -14.22 -1.27 1.71
N GLN A 132 -14.17 -0.40 2.70
CA GLN A 132 -13.08 0.54 2.91
C GLN A 132 -12.22 0.12 4.10
N ALA A 133 -10.96 0.51 4.06
CA ALA A 133 -10.04 0.32 5.17
C ALA A 133 -8.93 1.35 5.09
N MET A 134 -8.36 1.62 6.26
CA MET A 134 -7.02 2.15 6.36
C MET A 134 -6.02 1.01 6.11
N ALA A 135 -5.09 1.19 5.18
CA ALA A 135 -4.18 0.13 4.74
C ALA A 135 -2.71 0.51 4.99
N LEU A 136 -1.97 -0.40 5.61
CA LEU A 136 -0.54 -0.31 5.83
C LEU A 136 0.16 -1.46 5.11
N VAL A 137 1.06 -1.15 4.19
CA VAL A 137 1.94 -2.10 3.52
C VAL A 137 3.35 -1.92 4.05
N VAL A 138 3.90 -2.94 4.69
CA VAL A 138 5.32 -2.98 5.09
C VAL A 138 6.04 -3.92 4.13
N ARG A 139 7.08 -3.42 3.47
CA ARG A 139 7.87 -4.16 2.51
C ARG A 139 9.33 -4.21 2.96
N GLU A 140 9.87 -5.42 3.13
CA GLU A 140 11.31 -5.62 3.27
C GLU A 140 11.91 -6.05 1.92
N VAL A 141 13.00 -5.38 1.53
CA VAL A 141 13.78 -5.72 0.35
C VAL A 141 15.11 -6.32 0.80
N TYR A 142 15.29 -7.61 0.53
CA TYR A 142 16.45 -8.39 0.93
C TYR A 142 17.60 -8.30 -0.08
N PRO A 143 18.85 -8.57 0.33
CA PRO A 143 20.01 -8.62 -0.58
C PRO A 143 19.87 -9.63 -1.71
N SER A 144 19.05 -10.68 -1.53
CA SER A 144 18.74 -11.65 -2.56
C SER A 144 17.92 -11.08 -3.73
N TYR A 145 17.38 -9.86 -3.61
CA TYR A 145 16.79 -9.13 -4.73
C TYR A 145 17.88 -8.44 -5.56
N TYR A 146 18.68 -9.20 -6.30
CA TYR A 146 19.86 -8.68 -7.01
C TYR A 146 19.54 -8.06 -8.38
N ALA A 147 18.40 -8.40 -8.99
CA ALA A 147 17.99 -7.90 -10.30
C ALA A 147 16.65 -7.15 -10.19
N PRO A 148 16.64 -5.81 -10.18
CA PRO A 148 15.39 -5.06 -10.07
C PRO A 148 14.57 -5.15 -11.36
N VAL A 149 13.45 -5.84 -11.30
CA VAL A 149 12.57 -6.10 -12.46
C VAL A 149 11.53 -4.99 -12.72
N GLY A 150 11.57 -3.88 -11.97
CA GLY A 150 10.65 -2.74 -12.09
C GLY A 150 9.49 -2.77 -11.10
N VAL A 151 8.64 -1.74 -11.14
CA VAL A 151 7.58 -1.52 -10.12
C VAL A 151 6.44 -2.53 -10.18
N TRP A 152 6.25 -3.19 -11.33
CA TRP A 152 5.17 -4.14 -11.54
C TRP A 152 5.23 -5.31 -10.55
N GLN A 153 6.43 -5.74 -10.13
CA GLN A 153 6.56 -6.82 -9.15
C GLN A 153 5.93 -6.44 -7.82
N VAL A 154 5.97 -5.16 -7.43
CA VAL A 154 5.35 -4.68 -6.19
C VAL A 154 3.85 -4.88 -6.29
N ARG A 155 3.25 -4.43 -7.39
CA ARG A 155 1.81 -4.60 -7.65
C ARG A 155 1.40 -6.07 -7.64
N GLU A 156 2.14 -6.93 -8.33
CA GLU A 156 1.80 -8.36 -8.42
C GLU A 156 2.00 -9.10 -7.09
N ASN A 157 3.03 -8.76 -6.32
CA ASN A 157 3.23 -9.32 -4.97
C ASN A 157 2.12 -8.91 -4.01
N VAL A 158 1.74 -7.63 -4.03
CA VAL A 158 0.63 -7.12 -3.19
C VAL A 158 -0.69 -7.75 -3.61
N ARG A 159 -0.97 -7.89 -4.92
CA ARG A 159 -2.14 -8.63 -5.43
C ARG A 159 -2.12 -10.09 -4.98
N ALA A 160 -0.97 -10.75 -5.07
CA ALA A 160 -0.85 -12.15 -4.70
C ALA A 160 -1.08 -12.35 -3.19
N ALA A 161 -0.52 -11.49 -2.33
CA ALA A 161 -0.80 -11.47 -0.90
C ALA A 161 -2.31 -11.34 -0.62
N LEU A 162 -2.94 -10.35 -1.27
CA LEU A 162 -4.34 -9.99 -1.12
C LEU A 162 -5.33 -10.98 -1.78
N ARG A 163 -4.86 -11.96 -2.55
CA ARG A 163 -5.66 -13.11 -3.01
C ARG A 163 -5.70 -14.23 -1.98
N GLY A 164 -4.73 -14.27 -1.06
CA GLY A 164 -4.68 -15.26 0.01
C GLY A 164 -5.75 -15.05 1.08
N ARG A 165 -5.84 -15.99 2.01
CA ARG A 165 -6.71 -15.87 3.19
C ARG A 165 -6.01 -15.01 4.26
N PRO A 166 -6.63 -13.93 4.77
CA PRO A 166 -6.02 -13.13 5.82
C PRO A 166 -6.06 -13.85 7.17
N SER A 167 -5.09 -13.52 8.02
CA SER A 167 -5.23 -13.69 9.46
C SER A 167 -6.08 -12.54 10.02
N ARG A 168 -6.94 -12.83 10.99
CA ARG A 168 -7.85 -11.85 11.61
C ARG A 168 -7.40 -11.57 13.03
N PHE A 169 -7.53 -10.31 13.45
CA PHE A 169 -7.18 -9.87 14.79
C PHE A 169 -8.21 -8.87 15.32
N ASP A 170 -8.42 -8.90 16.63
CA ASP A 170 -9.26 -7.91 17.32
C ASP A 170 -8.42 -6.69 17.76
N GLY A 171 -7.13 -6.91 18.00
CA GLY A 171 -6.20 -5.90 18.53
C GLY A 171 -5.07 -5.54 17.57
N LEU A 172 -4.85 -4.24 17.36
CA LEU A 172 -3.73 -3.74 16.55
C LEU A 172 -2.36 -4.23 17.07
N ARG A 173 -2.22 -4.34 18.40
CA ARG A 173 -0.97 -4.82 19.02
C ARG A 173 -0.65 -6.26 18.63
N GLU A 174 -1.65 -7.12 18.56
CA GLU A 174 -1.49 -8.53 18.18
C GLU A 174 -1.12 -8.66 16.70
N ALA A 175 -1.81 -7.91 15.84
CA ALA A 175 -1.48 -7.87 14.41
C ALA A 175 -0.04 -7.38 14.17
N ILE A 176 0.41 -6.32 14.85
CA ILE A 176 1.79 -5.81 14.72
C ILE A 176 2.81 -6.81 15.28
N ALA A 177 2.51 -7.47 16.40
CA ALA A 177 3.37 -8.49 16.96
C ALA A 177 3.53 -9.68 15.98
N ASP A 178 2.44 -10.08 15.34
CA ASP A 178 2.45 -11.14 14.33
C ASP A 178 3.29 -10.77 13.09
N MET A 179 3.13 -9.55 12.57
CA MET A 179 4.01 -9.01 11.51
C MET A 179 5.49 -9.07 11.93
N GLY A 180 5.78 -8.67 13.18
CA GLY A 180 7.13 -8.67 13.74
C GLY A 180 7.80 -10.05 13.82
N ARG A 181 7.03 -11.14 13.81
CA ARG A 181 7.57 -12.51 13.75
C ARG A 181 8.10 -12.88 12.37
N ARG A 182 7.61 -12.23 11.31
CA ARG A 182 7.97 -12.51 9.91
C ARG A 182 8.92 -11.46 9.31
N LEU A 183 8.90 -10.24 9.85
CA LEU A 183 9.83 -9.18 9.50
C LEU A 183 11.19 -9.37 10.18
N ARG A 184 12.28 -9.11 9.45
CA ARG A 184 13.64 -9.11 10.01
C ARG A 184 13.95 -7.81 10.77
N THR A 185 13.26 -6.73 10.42
CA THR A 185 13.43 -5.41 11.02
C THR A 185 12.57 -5.28 12.27
N PRO A 186 13.14 -4.91 13.43
CA PRO A 186 12.38 -4.72 14.66
C PRO A 186 11.23 -3.72 14.49
N CYS A 187 10.04 -4.06 15.00
CA CYS A 187 8.83 -3.26 14.85
C CYS A 187 9.02 -1.78 15.23
N GLY A 188 9.78 -1.50 16.30
CA GLY A 188 10.04 -0.13 16.75
C GLY A 188 10.67 0.78 15.69
N GLY A 189 11.42 0.22 14.73
CA GLY A 189 12.08 0.98 13.66
C GLY A 189 11.11 1.58 12.63
N TRP A 190 10.01 0.89 12.34
CA TRP A 190 9.02 1.31 11.33
C TRP A 190 7.69 1.76 11.93
N VAL A 191 7.23 1.16 13.04
CA VAL A 191 5.96 1.52 13.70
C VAL A 191 5.95 2.99 14.12
N ASN A 192 7.06 3.50 14.65
CA ASN A 192 7.15 4.90 15.09
C ASN A 192 7.14 5.91 13.93
N ARG A 193 7.54 5.46 12.73
CA ARG A 193 7.55 6.26 11.50
C ARG A 193 6.21 6.24 10.79
N SER A 194 5.39 5.20 10.99
CA SER A 194 4.11 5.06 10.33
C SER A 194 3.17 6.23 10.67
N ARG A 195 2.71 6.92 9.64
CA ARG A 195 1.73 7.99 9.75
C ARG A 195 0.34 7.44 9.97
N VAL A 196 -0.02 6.38 9.25
CA VAL A 196 -1.32 5.74 9.32
C VAL A 196 -1.58 5.15 10.72
N LEU A 197 -0.60 4.46 11.32
CA LEU A 197 -0.72 3.96 12.69
C LEU A 197 -0.81 5.08 13.72
N ARG A 198 -0.11 6.20 13.49
CA ARG A 198 -0.22 7.38 14.35
C ARG A 198 -1.63 7.99 14.28
N PHE A 199 -2.18 8.13 13.08
CA PHE A 199 -3.56 8.60 12.89
C PHE A 199 -4.58 7.67 13.57
N PHE A 200 -4.43 6.35 13.42
CA PHE A 200 -5.30 5.38 14.11
C PHE A 200 -5.30 5.54 15.64
N ARG A 201 -4.13 5.82 16.24
CA ARG A 201 -3.99 5.97 17.69
C ARG A 201 -4.57 7.29 18.22
N VAL A 202 -4.44 8.37 17.46
CA VAL A 202 -4.92 9.71 17.85
C VAL A 202 -6.43 9.84 17.63
N GLN A 203 -6.95 9.24 16.55
CA GLN A 203 -8.35 9.34 16.18
C GLN A 203 -9.20 8.37 17.00
N ARG A 204 -9.71 8.84 18.14
CA ARG A 204 -10.82 8.18 18.83
C ARG A 204 -12.05 8.24 17.93
N SER A 205 -12.75 7.12 17.72
CA SER A 205 -14.01 7.15 16.97
C SER A 205 -15.00 8.10 17.64
N LEU A 206 -15.71 8.91 16.87
CA LEU A 206 -16.77 9.80 17.36
C LEU A 206 -17.79 9.04 18.23
N VAL A 207 -18.08 7.79 17.87
CA VAL A 207 -18.95 6.88 18.64
C VAL A 207 -18.45 6.65 20.07
N ARG A 208 -17.13 6.54 20.27
CA ARG A 208 -16.53 6.38 21.61
C ARG A 208 -16.56 7.69 22.40
N TRP A 209 -16.59 8.85 21.73
CA TRP A 209 -16.72 10.16 22.38
C TRP A 209 -18.16 10.43 22.84
N VAL A 210 -19.17 10.10 22.03
CA VAL A 210 -20.59 10.23 22.41
C VAL A 210 -20.93 9.35 23.61
N LYS A 211 -20.42 8.11 23.68
CA LYS A 211 -20.59 7.23 24.85
C LYS A 211 -19.85 7.72 26.11
N TRP A 212 -18.84 8.56 25.98
CA TRP A 212 -18.07 9.11 27.11
C TRP A 212 -18.75 10.31 27.77
N LYS A 213 -19.48 11.14 27.01
CA LYS A 213 -20.30 12.25 27.55
C LYS A 213 -21.64 11.83 28.14
N ALA A 214 -22.09 10.59 27.89
CA ALA A 214 -23.31 10.02 28.43
C ALA A 214 -23.11 9.29 29.78
N ARG A 215 -21.94 9.47 30.40
CA ARG A 215 -21.59 9.06 31.76
C ARG A 215 -21.21 10.30 32.55
#